data_AF-A0A2I0HVV8-F1
#
_entry.id   AF-A0A2I0HVV8-F1
#
_cell.length_a   1.000
_cell.length_b   1.000
_cell.length_c   1.000
_cell.angle_alpha   90.00
_cell.angle_beta   90.00
_cell.angle_gamma   90.00
#
_symmetry.space_group_name_H-M   'P 1'
#
loop_
_entity.id
_entity.type
_entity.pdbx_description
1 polymer ?
#
loop_
_entity_poly.entity_id
_entity_poly.type
_entity_poly.pdbx_seq_one_letter_code
_entity_poly.pdbx_strand_id
1 'polypeptide(L)'
;MSRCGSHGAVSAGRRDNKVAYAWVGNSIRQCPGQCAWPFHKPIYGPQMPPLVPPSGDVGADGMVINIATVLAGAVTNPFDGGYYQGHADASLEAVSACTGIFGKGAFPGYPGNVLKDKATGASYNAVGVNRRKFLLPAMWDPKTKSCKALV
;
A
#
# COMPACT_ATOMS: atom_id res chain seq x y z
N MET A 1 16.03 -3.14 8.97
CA MET A 1 15.00 -2.38 8.23
C MET A 1 13.95 -3.37 7.75
N SER A 2 12.70 -3.22 8.17
CA SER A 2 11.59 -4.06 7.72
C SER A 2 10.94 -3.41 6.49
N ARG A 3 10.98 -4.08 5.34
CA ARG A 3 10.34 -3.66 4.08
C ARG A 3 9.35 -4.74 3.65
N CYS A 4 8.18 -4.33 3.18
CA CYS A 4 7.11 -5.24 2.75
C CYS A 4 7.15 -5.52 1.24
N GLY A 5 7.87 -4.69 0.50
CA GLY A 5 8.13 -4.81 -0.92
C GLY A 5 9.06 -3.70 -1.38
N SER A 6 9.45 -3.78 -2.64
CA SER A 6 10.24 -2.77 -3.35
C SER A 6 9.96 -2.87 -4.84
N HIS A 7 10.13 -1.78 -5.57
CA HIS A 7 10.32 -1.81 -7.01
C HIS A 7 11.76 -1.43 -7.36
N GLY A 8 12.15 -1.68 -8.60
CA GLY A 8 13.46 -1.33 -9.12
C GLY A 8 13.53 -1.64 -10.61
N ALA A 9 14.72 -1.53 -11.20
CA ALA A 9 14.91 -1.82 -12.61
C ALA A 9 16.11 -2.72 -12.88
N VAL A 10 15.97 -3.58 -13.88
CA VAL A 10 17.04 -4.44 -14.39
C VAL A 10 17.33 -4.08 -15.84
N SER A 11 18.61 -4.16 -16.22
CA SER A 11 19.01 -4.01 -17.63
C SER A 11 18.56 -5.24 -18.43
N ALA A 12 17.77 -5.02 -19.48
CA ALA A 12 17.27 -6.05 -20.38
C ALA A 12 17.96 -5.92 -21.75
N GLY A 13 19.13 -6.56 -21.90
CA GLY A 13 19.86 -6.60 -23.17
C GLY A 13 20.83 -5.43 -23.39
N ARG A 14 20.74 -4.74 -24.54
CA ARG A 14 21.64 -3.61 -24.90
C ARG A 14 21.56 -2.48 -23.86
N ARG A 15 22.66 -1.71 -23.74
CA ARG A 15 23.01 -0.82 -22.63
C ARG A 15 21.97 0.20 -22.15
N ASP A 16 20.88 0.45 -22.88
CA ASP A 16 19.88 1.47 -22.52
C ASP A 16 18.45 0.91 -22.30
N ASN A 17 18.24 -0.40 -22.44
CA ASN A 17 16.94 -1.00 -22.18
C ASN A 17 16.84 -1.40 -20.71
N LYS A 18 16.04 -0.68 -19.93
CA LYS A 18 15.70 -1.03 -18.54
C LYS A 18 14.26 -1.53 -18.45
N VAL A 19 14.05 -2.57 -17.65
CA VAL A 19 12.73 -3.12 -17.33
C VAL A 19 12.49 -2.93 -15.84
N ALA A 20 11.39 -2.25 -15.50
CA ALA A 20 10.95 -2.11 -14.12
C ALA A 20 10.37 -3.43 -13.61
N TYR A 21 10.65 -3.77 -12.36
CA TYR A 21 10.07 -4.89 -11.65
C TYR A 21 9.57 -4.44 -10.28
N ALA A 22 8.60 -5.18 -9.76
CA ALA A 22 8.11 -5.02 -8.40
C ALA A 22 8.20 -6.36 -7.68
N TRP A 23 8.60 -6.31 -6.41
CA TRP A 23 8.68 -7.47 -5.52
C TRP A 23 7.91 -7.18 -4.24
N VAL A 24 7.10 -8.15 -3.82
CA VAL A 24 6.33 -8.09 -2.58
C VAL A 24 6.56 -9.37 -1.80
N GLY A 25 6.84 -9.22 -0.51
CA GLY A 25 7.02 -10.34 0.39
C GLY A 25 5.68 -10.85 0.94
N ASN A 26 5.69 -12.09 1.43
CA ASN A 26 4.54 -12.61 2.18
C ASN A 26 4.32 -11.78 3.45
N SER A 27 3.16 -11.13 3.53
CA SER A 27 2.87 -10.11 4.54
C SER A 27 2.75 -10.64 5.97
N ILE A 28 2.65 -11.96 6.19
CA ILE A 28 2.57 -12.55 7.54
C ILE A 28 3.86 -13.22 8.03
N ARG A 29 4.92 -13.29 7.21
CA ARG A 29 6.11 -14.10 7.56
C ARG A 29 7.10 -13.38 8.47
N GLN A 30 7.54 -12.17 8.11
CA GLN A 30 8.65 -11.51 8.80
C GLN A 30 8.22 -10.34 9.70
N CYS A 31 7.25 -9.53 9.26
CA CYS A 31 6.77 -8.37 10.01
C CYS A 31 5.25 -8.13 9.81
N PRO A 32 4.39 -9.04 10.31
CA PRO A 32 2.94 -8.97 10.10
C PRO A 32 2.31 -7.66 10.57
N GLY A 33 2.76 -7.11 11.70
CA GLY A 33 2.25 -5.84 12.20
C GLY A 33 2.63 -4.61 11.37
N GLN A 34 3.50 -4.76 10.36
CA GLN A 34 3.81 -3.69 9.41
C GLN A 34 3.23 -4.01 8.04
N CYS A 35 3.45 -5.23 7.53
CA CYS A 35 3.10 -5.59 6.16
C CYS A 35 1.66 -6.05 5.98
N ALA A 36 1.00 -6.51 7.04
CA ALA A 36 -0.41 -6.86 7.01
C ALA A 36 -1.28 -5.85 7.77
N TRP A 37 -0.72 -4.73 8.24
CA TRP A 37 -1.54 -3.64 8.77
C TRP A 37 -2.39 -3.03 7.64
N PRO A 38 -3.70 -2.76 7.83
CA PRO A 38 -4.44 -2.71 9.09
C PRO A 38 -5.20 -3.99 9.47
N PHE A 39 -4.93 -5.11 8.80
CA PHE A 39 -5.54 -6.43 9.10
C PHE A 39 -4.80 -7.21 10.20
N HIS A 40 -3.63 -6.73 10.61
CA HIS A 40 -2.89 -7.21 11.77
C HIS A 40 -2.60 -6.06 12.74
N LYS A 41 -2.44 -6.38 14.03
CA LYS A 41 -2.08 -5.40 15.06
C LYS A 41 -0.75 -4.72 14.70
N PRO A 42 -0.67 -3.38 14.75
CA PRO A 42 0.54 -2.66 14.40
C PRO A 42 1.67 -2.93 15.39
N ILE A 43 2.93 -2.87 14.94
CA ILE A 43 4.11 -3.07 15.80
C ILE A 43 4.28 -1.91 16.79
N TYR A 44 3.89 -0.69 16.39
CA TYR A 44 4.00 0.53 17.18
C TYR A 44 2.75 1.40 17.03
N GLY A 45 2.53 2.33 17.98
CA GLY A 45 1.38 3.23 17.97
C GLY A 45 0.09 2.61 18.55
N PRO A 46 -1.06 3.30 18.38
CA PRO A 46 -2.34 2.87 18.95
C PRO A 46 -2.74 1.45 18.53
N GLN A 47 -3.03 0.60 19.52
CA GLN A 47 -3.35 -0.81 19.34
C GLN A 47 -4.85 -1.03 19.11
N MET A 48 -5.42 -0.32 18.14
CA MET A 48 -6.82 -0.51 17.78
C MET A 48 -7.06 -1.92 17.19
N PRO A 49 -8.28 -2.45 17.32
CA PRO A 49 -8.62 -3.74 16.72
C PRO A 49 -8.32 -3.75 15.22
N PRO A 50 -7.65 -4.80 14.71
CA PRO A 50 -7.41 -4.93 13.28
C PRO A 50 -8.72 -4.96 12.49
N LEU A 51 -8.67 -4.49 11.26
CA LEU A 51 -9.77 -4.61 10.31
C LEU A 51 -9.96 -6.06 9.89
N VAL A 52 -11.18 -6.40 9.47
CA VAL A 52 -11.47 -7.71 8.89
C VAL A 52 -11.07 -7.69 7.40
N PRO A 53 -10.19 -8.61 6.95
CA PRO A 53 -9.73 -8.68 5.57
C PRO A 53 -10.87 -9.04 4.58
N PRO A 54 -11.01 -8.35 3.43
CA PRO A 54 -12.00 -8.67 2.39
C PRO A 54 -12.02 -10.11 1.90
N SER A 55 -10.84 -10.73 1.77
CA SER A 55 -10.69 -12.13 1.34
C SER A 55 -10.85 -13.14 2.48
N GLY A 56 -10.82 -12.67 3.73
CA GLY A 56 -10.69 -13.51 4.92
C GLY A 56 -9.24 -13.89 5.28
N ASP A 57 -8.27 -13.65 4.39
CA ASP A 57 -6.85 -13.93 4.61
C ASP A 57 -6.04 -12.64 4.84
N VAL A 58 -5.51 -12.51 6.05
CA VAL A 58 -4.70 -11.36 6.48
C VAL A 58 -3.45 -11.16 5.62
N GLY A 59 -2.78 -12.25 5.24
CA GLY A 59 -1.55 -12.19 4.45
C GLY A 59 -1.81 -11.85 2.99
N ALA A 60 -2.86 -12.41 2.39
CA ALA A 60 -3.24 -12.13 1.02
C ALA A 60 -3.66 -10.66 0.86
N ASP A 61 -4.54 -10.15 1.73
CA ASP A 61 -4.99 -8.76 1.62
C ASP A 61 -3.88 -7.76 2.02
N GLY A 62 -2.97 -8.13 2.93
CA GLY A 62 -1.74 -7.39 3.16
C GLY A 62 -0.86 -7.33 1.91
N MET A 63 -0.71 -8.44 1.18
CA MET A 63 0.04 -8.44 -0.09
C MET A 63 -0.63 -7.56 -1.13
N VAL A 64 -1.95 -7.51 -1.21
CA VAL A 64 -2.66 -6.61 -2.14
C VAL A 64 -2.33 -5.13 -1.87
N ILE A 65 -2.33 -4.71 -0.59
CA ILE A 65 -1.92 -3.34 -0.21
C ILE A 65 -0.48 -3.06 -0.64
N ASN A 66 0.43 -4.00 -0.40
CA ASN A 66 1.83 -3.84 -0.75
C ASN A 66 2.05 -3.82 -2.26
N ILE A 67 1.36 -4.68 -3.02
CA ILE A 67 1.37 -4.68 -4.49
C ILE A 67 0.91 -3.34 -5.03
N ALA A 68 -0.22 -2.81 -4.55
CA ALA A 68 -0.73 -1.51 -4.97
C ALA A 68 0.30 -0.39 -4.70
N THR A 69 0.97 -0.46 -3.55
CA THR A 69 2.00 0.51 -3.14
C THR A 69 3.22 0.46 -4.07
N VAL A 70 3.82 -0.72 -4.25
CA VAL A 70 5.04 -0.86 -5.07
C VAL A 70 4.77 -0.70 -6.56
N LEU A 71 3.59 -1.09 -7.03
CA LEU A 71 3.20 -0.95 -8.43
C LEU A 71 3.02 0.53 -8.79
N ALA A 72 2.41 1.32 -7.91
CA ALA A 72 2.33 2.76 -8.10
C ALA A 72 3.74 3.38 -8.20
N GLY A 73 4.64 3.01 -7.27
CA GLY A 73 6.05 3.42 -7.32
C GLY A 73 6.74 3.03 -8.63
N ALA A 74 6.62 1.77 -9.05
CA ALA A 74 7.19 1.27 -10.29
C ALA A 74 6.68 2.02 -11.54
N VAL A 75 5.43 2.46 -11.54
CA VAL A 75 4.85 3.20 -12.68
C VAL A 75 5.26 4.67 -12.65
N THR A 76 5.29 5.31 -11.48
CA THR A 76 5.54 6.76 -11.38
C THR A 76 7.01 7.11 -11.22
N ASN A 77 7.83 6.18 -10.72
CA ASN A 77 9.27 6.33 -10.48
C ASN A 77 10.06 5.05 -10.86
N PRO A 78 9.90 4.50 -12.09
CA PRO A 78 10.47 3.20 -12.47
C PRO A 78 12.00 3.07 -12.36
N PHE A 79 12.73 4.20 -12.39
CA PHE A 79 14.19 4.27 -12.51
C PHE A 79 14.84 5.24 -11.52
N ASP A 80 14.16 5.51 -10.39
CA ASP A 80 14.64 6.40 -9.31
C ASP A 80 14.92 7.86 -9.74
N GLY A 81 14.25 8.32 -10.79
CA GLY A 81 14.34 9.70 -11.32
C GLY A 81 13.01 10.29 -11.79
N GLY A 82 11.90 9.67 -11.40
CA GLY A 82 10.53 10.07 -11.76
C GLY A 82 9.85 10.86 -10.64
N TYR A 83 8.66 10.41 -10.23
CA TYR A 83 7.82 11.11 -9.28
C TYR A 83 8.10 10.70 -7.82
N TYR A 84 8.76 11.57 -7.06
CA TYR A 84 9.04 11.37 -5.65
C TYR A 84 9.32 12.70 -4.90
N GLN A 85 9.37 12.63 -3.57
CA GLN A 85 9.77 13.71 -2.67
C GLN A 85 10.91 13.26 -1.76
N GLY A 86 11.86 14.16 -1.49
CA GLY A 86 13.03 13.90 -0.62
C GLY A 86 14.27 13.47 -1.42
N HIS A 87 15.25 12.90 -0.72
CA HIS A 87 16.43 12.32 -1.37
C HIS A 87 16.07 11.00 -2.07
N ALA A 88 16.76 10.67 -3.16
CA ALA A 88 16.47 9.48 -3.98
C ALA A 88 16.67 8.15 -3.22
N ASP A 89 17.55 8.12 -2.22
CA ASP A 89 17.81 6.97 -1.35
C ASP A 89 16.77 6.81 -0.22
N ALA A 90 15.94 7.82 0.01
CA ALA A 90 14.91 7.87 1.04
C ALA A 90 13.61 8.52 0.52
N SER A 91 13.25 8.22 -0.72
CA SER A 91 12.19 8.88 -1.46
C SER A 91 10.79 8.51 -0.96
N LEU A 92 9.96 9.52 -0.70
CA LEU A 92 8.51 9.36 -0.56
C LEU A 92 7.88 9.42 -1.95
N GLU A 93 7.29 8.32 -2.39
CA GLU A 93 6.68 8.15 -3.71
C GLU A 93 5.15 8.32 -3.61
N ALA A 94 4.47 8.17 -4.74
CA ALA A 94 3.03 8.42 -4.89
C ALA A 94 2.16 7.80 -3.78
N VAL A 95 2.50 6.59 -3.31
CA VAL A 95 1.76 5.90 -2.26
C VAL A 95 2.48 5.91 -0.91
N SER A 96 3.82 5.81 -0.89
CA SER A 96 4.56 5.79 0.39
C SER A 96 4.49 7.13 1.14
N ALA A 97 4.27 8.24 0.44
CA ALA A 97 3.92 9.53 1.05
C ALA A 97 2.59 9.50 1.83
N CYS A 98 1.71 8.54 1.51
CA CYS A 98 0.37 8.38 2.08
C CYS A 98 0.23 7.11 2.95
N THR A 99 1.36 6.59 3.44
CA THR A 99 1.39 5.42 4.32
C THR A 99 0.39 5.58 5.46
N GLY A 100 -0.45 4.57 5.66
CA GLY A 100 -1.42 4.60 6.76
C GLY A 100 -2.84 4.99 6.35
N ILE A 101 -3.02 5.63 5.20
CA ILE A 101 -4.28 6.29 4.82
C ILE A 101 -5.06 5.39 3.87
N PHE A 102 -6.24 4.93 4.31
CA PHE A 102 -7.16 4.13 3.50
C PHE A 102 -8.54 4.77 3.34
N GLY A 103 -8.89 5.73 4.18
CA GLY A 103 -10.15 6.48 4.11
C GLY A 103 -10.04 7.85 4.75
N LYS A 104 -11.10 8.66 4.58
CA LYS A 104 -11.16 10.02 5.16
C LYS A 104 -10.98 10.00 6.69
N GLY A 105 -10.18 10.94 7.19
CA GLY A 105 -9.93 11.13 8.62
C GLY A 105 -8.93 10.14 9.23
N ALA A 106 -8.11 9.47 8.40
CA ALA A 106 -7.02 8.65 8.88
C ALA A 106 -6.01 9.45 9.72
N PHE A 107 -5.41 8.79 10.72
CA PHE A 107 -4.36 9.33 11.60
C PHE A 107 -3.53 8.15 12.14
N PRO A 108 -2.39 8.36 12.82
CA PRO A 108 -1.56 7.26 13.30
C PRO A 108 -2.34 6.21 14.11
N GLY A 109 -2.34 4.96 13.64
CA GLY A 109 -3.10 3.84 14.20
C GLY A 109 -4.51 3.68 13.63
N TYR A 110 -5.13 4.72 13.08
CA TYR A 110 -6.46 4.70 12.46
C TYR A 110 -6.39 4.75 10.93
N PRO A 111 -6.82 3.69 10.22
CA PRO A 111 -6.75 3.64 8.75
C PRO A 111 -7.71 4.62 8.05
N GLY A 112 -8.59 5.29 8.78
CA GLY A 112 -9.62 6.18 8.25
C GLY A 112 -11.00 5.53 8.21
N ASN A 113 -12.00 6.33 7.83
CA ASN A 113 -13.35 5.85 7.64
C ASN A 113 -13.43 5.03 6.34
N VAL A 114 -13.48 3.72 6.47
CA VAL A 114 -13.60 2.76 5.36
C VAL A 114 -14.98 2.12 5.36
N LEU A 115 -15.40 1.58 4.22
CA LEU A 115 -16.67 0.87 4.10
C LEU A 115 -16.59 -0.49 4.81
N LYS A 116 -17.73 -0.97 5.31
CA LYS A 116 -17.87 -2.30 5.91
C LYS A 116 -18.88 -3.14 5.16
N ASP A 117 -18.53 -4.40 4.91
CA ASP A 117 -19.47 -5.41 4.44
C ASP A 117 -20.39 -5.82 5.61
N LYS A 118 -21.70 -5.79 5.38
CA LYS A 118 -22.68 -6.08 6.44
C LYS A 118 -22.75 -7.56 6.81
N ALA A 119 -22.44 -8.45 5.87
CA ALA A 119 -22.53 -9.89 6.06
C ALA A 119 -21.25 -10.46 6.68
N THR A 120 -20.08 -10.01 6.21
CA THR A 120 -18.79 -10.55 6.65
C THR A 120 -18.07 -9.67 7.67
N GLY A 121 -18.48 -8.40 7.81
CA GLY A 121 -17.76 -7.41 8.61
C GLY A 121 -16.48 -6.88 7.95
N ALA A 122 -16.13 -7.36 6.74
CA ALA A 122 -14.92 -6.98 6.03
C ALA A 122 -14.84 -5.49 5.74
N SER A 123 -13.65 -4.91 5.92
CA SER A 123 -13.39 -3.49 5.65
C SER A 123 -12.78 -3.30 4.27
N TYR A 124 -13.31 -2.37 3.48
CA TYR A 124 -12.88 -2.12 2.11
C TYR A 124 -13.07 -0.65 1.72
N ASN A 125 -12.41 -0.23 0.63
CA ASN A 125 -12.62 1.08 0.02
C ASN A 125 -12.70 1.02 -1.52
N ALA A 126 -12.53 -0.18 -2.09
CA ALA A 126 -12.60 -0.41 -3.53
C ALA A 126 -13.45 -1.64 -3.84
N VAL A 127 -14.19 -1.59 -4.94
CA VAL A 127 -14.91 -2.73 -5.52
C VAL A 127 -14.37 -2.95 -6.92
N GLY A 128 -13.68 -4.07 -7.12
CA GLY A 128 -13.14 -4.46 -8.41
C GLY A 128 -14.06 -5.38 -9.20
N VAL A 129 -13.49 -5.99 -10.24
CA VAL A 129 -14.17 -6.93 -11.13
C VAL A 129 -14.81 -8.07 -10.34
N ASN A 130 -15.97 -8.54 -10.79
CA ASN A 130 -16.77 -9.57 -10.13
C ASN A 130 -17.18 -9.24 -8.69
N ARG A 131 -17.34 -7.94 -8.38
CA ARG A 131 -17.73 -7.42 -7.05
C ARG A 131 -16.74 -7.79 -5.93
N ARG A 132 -15.49 -8.15 -6.27
CA ARG A 132 -14.44 -8.41 -5.28
C ARG A 132 -14.08 -7.11 -4.58
N LYS A 133 -13.98 -7.17 -3.26
CA LYS A 133 -13.70 -6.02 -2.41
C LYS A 133 -12.23 -5.98 -2.07
N PHE A 134 -11.67 -4.78 -2.03
CA PHE A 134 -10.27 -4.56 -1.70
C PHE A 134 -10.13 -3.35 -0.78
N LEU A 135 -9.05 -3.36 0.00
CA LEU A 135 -8.57 -2.19 0.71
C LEU A 135 -7.28 -1.73 0.02
N LEU A 136 -7.31 -0.54 -0.56
CA LEU A 136 -6.21 0.03 -1.34
C LEU A 136 -5.70 1.31 -0.68
N PRO A 137 -4.38 1.55 -0.66
CA PRO A 137 -3.83 2.74 -0.02
C PRO A 137 -4.24 4.01 -0.78
N ALA A 138 -4.27 5.13 -0.06
CA ALA A 138 -4.39 6.44 -0.67
C ALA A 138 -3.15 6.78 -1.51
N MET A 139 -3.34 7.69 -2.46
CA MET A 139 -2.27 8.19 -3.31
C MET A 139 -2.17 9.71 -3.18
N TRP A 140 -0.96 10.23 -3.25
CA TRP A 140 -0.70 11.65 -3.20
C TRP A 140 -1.21 12.34 -4.47
N ASP A 141 -2.08 13.33 -4.31
CA ASP A 141 -2.56 14.16 -5.41
C ASP A 141 -1.76 15.48 -5.46
N PRO A 142 -0.94 15.71 -6.51
CA PRO A 142 -0.15 16.93 -6.63
C PRO A 142 -1.01 18.19 -6.83
N LYS A 143 -2.25 18.08 -7.30
CA LYS A 143 -3.15 19.22 -7.51
C LYS A 143 -3.69 19.74 -6.19
N THR A 144 -4.11 18.83 -5.30
CA THR A 144 -4.67 19.19 -3.99
C THR A 144 -3.65 19.21 -2.87
N LYS A 145 -2.42 18.75 -3.14
CA LYS A 145 -1.33 18.61 -2.15
C LYS A 145 -1.79 17.80 -0.94
N SER A 146 -2.49 16.70 -1.18
CA SER A 146 -3.05 15.85 -0.14
C SER A 146 -3.17 14.40 -0.59
N CYS A 147 -3.20 13.47 0.37
CA CYS A 147 -3.46 12.07 0.12
C CYS A 147 -4.95 11.84 -0.15
N LYS A 148 -5.27 11.25 -1.30
CA LYS A 148 -6.63 10.89 -1.69
C LYS A 148 -6.86 9.39 -1.54
N ALA A 149 -7.74 9.05 -0.61
CA ALA A 149 -8.34 7.73 -0.53
C ALA A 149 -9.50 7.60 -1.51
N LEU A 150 -9.96 6.37 -1.72
CA LEU A 150 -11.11 6.08 -2.59
C LEU A 150 -12.47 6.39 -1.95
N VAL A 151 -12.50 6.59 -0.62
CA VAL A 151 -13.71 6.86 0.20
C VAL A 151 -13.47 7.90 1.29
#